data_AF-A0A943K4P4-F1
#
_entry.id   AF-A0A943K4P4-F1
#
_cell.length_a   1.000
_cell.length_b   1.000
_cell.length_c   1.000
_cell.angle_alpha   90.00
_cell.angle_beta   90.00
_cell.angle_gamma   90.00
#
_symmetry.space_group_name_H-M   'P 1'
#
loop_
_entity.id
_entity.type
_entity.pdbx_description
1 polymer ?
#
loop_
_entity_poly.entity_id
_entity_poly.type
_entity_poly.pdbx_seq_one_letter_code
_entity_poly.pdbx_strand_id
1 'polypeptide(L)' 'MIKQRLVEELNSCRLTTTEIAKRVGVSPEMITQYRTTKKLPKLDTFAKLCKELDLDAAYILGLTKD' A
#
# COMPACT_ATOMS: atom_id res chain seq x y z
N MET A 1 -9.02 -9.36 3.24
CA MET A 1 -9.83 -8.28 2.64
C MET A 1 -9.00 -7.01 2.48
N ILE A 2 -8.68 -6.26 3.54
CA ILE A 2 -7.92 -4.99 3.44
C ILE A 2 -6.53 -5.16 2.81
N LYS A 3 -5.75 -6.16 3.27
CA LYS A 3 -4.43 -6.46 2.71
C LYS A 3 -4.50 -6.75 1.20
N GLN A 4 -5.50 -7.51 0.77
CA GLN A 4 -5.58 -7.97 -0.61
C GLN A 4 -5.82 -6.79 -1.54
N ARG A 5 -6.77 -5.92 -1.20
CA ARG A 5 -7.03 -4.66 -1.91
C ARG A 5 -5.78 -3.77 -1.95
N LEU A 6 -5.09 -3.61 -0.81
CA LEU A 6 -3.84 -2.86 -0.76
C LEU A 6 -2.78 -3.42 -1.72
N VAL A 7 -2.63 -4.74 -1.77
CA VAL A 7 -1.66 -5.39 -2.65
C VAL A 7 -2.09 -5.29 -4.11
N GLU A 8 -3.38 -5.41 -4.41
CA GLU A 8 -3.94 -5.20 -5.74
C GLU A 8 -3.65 -3.78 -6.23
N GLU A 9 -3.94 -2.76 -5.44
CA GLU A 9 -3.64 -1.35 -5.73
C GLU A 9 -2.14 -1.12 -5.95
N LEU A 10 -1.28 -1.71 -5.11
CA LEU A 10 0.17 -1.64 -5.26
C LEU A 10 0.70 -2.36 -6.50
N ASN A 11 -0.01 -3.38 -7.02
CA ASN A 11 0.35 -4.08 -8.25
C ASN A 11 -0.23 -3.38 -9.50
N SER A 12 -1.40 -2.75 -9.37
CA SER A 12 -2.01 -1.91 -10.40
C SER A 12 -1.19 -0.63 -10.61
N CYS A 13 -0.57 -0.11 -9.56
CA CYS A 13 0.46 0.92 -9.70
C CYS A 13 1.61 0.38 -10.56
N ARG A 14 1.89 1.06 -11.69
CA ARG A 14 3.06 0.82 -12.56
C ARG A 14 4.39 1.23 -11.91
N LEU A 15 4.50 1.11 -10.59
CA LEU A 15 5.64 1.53 -9.80
C LEU A 15 6.35 0.30 -9.23
N THR A 16 7.67 0.32 -9.25
CA THR A 16 8.48 -0.72 -8.63
C THR A 16 8.47 -0.56 -7.12
N THR A 17 8.79 -1.65 -6.41
CA THR A 17 8.89 -1.68 -4.94
C THR A 17 9.81 -0.59 -4.40
N THR A 18 10.91 -0.31 -5.09
CA THR A 18 11.90 0.72 -4.76
C THR A 18 11.36 2.13 -4.97
N GLU A 19 10.60 2.38 -6.04
CA GLU A 19 9.97 3.68 -6.27
C GLU A 19 8.90 3.99 -5.22
N ILE A 20 8.06 3.00 -4.91
CA ILE A 20 7.05 3.11 -3.85
C ILE A 20 7.72 3.41 -2.51
N ALA A 21 8.76 2.65 -2.17
CA ALA A 21 9.51 2.82 -0.94
C ALA A 21 10.13 4.22 -0.84
N LYS A 22 10.70 4.73 -1.93
CA LYS A 22 11.32 6.06 -2.00
C LYS A 22 10.31 7.18 -1.83
N ARG A 23 9.13 7.11 -2.46
CA ARG A 23 8.06 8.11 -2.30
C ARG A 23 7.49 8.14 -0.89
N VAL A 24 7.17 6.96 -0.37
CA VAL A 24 6.57 6.79 0.97
C VAL A 24 7.58 7.06 2.09
N GLY A 25 8.87 7.00 1.79
CA GLY A 25 9.96 7.17 2.76
C GLY A 25 10.13 5.94 3.66
N VAL A 26 10.00 4.74 3.11
CA VAL A 26 10.22 3.46 3.81
C VAL A 26 11.25 2.61 3.08
N SER A 27 11.73 1.55 3.72
CA SER A 27 12.63 0.60 3.07
C SER A 27 11.88 -0.26 2.03
N PRO A 28 12.50 -0.59 0.89
CA PRO A 28 11.90 -1.46 -0.13
C PRO A 28 11.53 -2.84 0.42
N GLU A 29 12.27 -3.34 1.41
CA GLU A 29 11.93 -4.57 2.13
C GLU A 29 10.57 -4.47 2.83
N MET A 30 10.19 -3.32 3.39
CA MET A 30 8.85 -3.17 3.99
C MET A 30 7.76 -3.33 2.95
N ILE A 31 7.91 -2.71 1.78
CA ILE A 31 6.94 -2.82 0.69
C ILE A 31 6.84 -4.28 0.21
N THR A 32 7.98 -4.98 0.07
CA THR A 32 7.99 -6.41 -0.22
C THR A 32 7.26 -7.20 0.87
N GLN A 33 7.52 -6.93 2.16
CA GLN A 33 6.81 -7.60 3.25
C GLN A 33 5.30 -7.36 3.20
N TYR A 34 4.84 -6.19 2.79
CA TYR A 34 3.39 -5.93 2.62
C TYR A 34 2.78 -6.77 1.50
N ARG A 35 3.53 -7.05 0.43
CA ARG A 35 3.09 -7.94 -0.67
C ARG A 35 3.12 -9.40 -0.24
N THR A 36 4.29 -9.90 0.19
CA THR A 36 4.54 -11.33 0.40
C THR A 36 4.13 -11.84 1.78
N THR A 37 4.29 -11.05 2.83
CA THR A 37 3.98 -11.44 4.23
C THR A 37 2.58 -10.99 4.64
N LYS A 38 2.00 -11.54 5.72
CA LYS A 38 0.75 -11.05 6.32
C LYS A 38 0.92 -9.73 7.12
N LYS A 39 2.02 -9.01 6.92
CA LYS A 39 2.32 -7.77 7.65
C LYS A 39 1.56 -6.63 6.99
N LEU A 40 0.86 -5.83 7.78
CA LEU A 40 0.18 -4.62 7.32
C LEU A 40 1.06 -3.39 7.59
N PRO A 41 1.01 -2.36 6.74
CA PRO A 41 1.62 -1.07 7.06
C PRO A 41 0.96 -0.49 8.32
N LYS A 42 1.74 0.26 9.09
CA LYS A 42 1.19 1.07 10.19
C LYS A 42 0.28 2.14 9.60
N LEU A 43 -0.63 2.70 10.41
CA LEU A 43 -1.55 3.75 9.98
C LEU A 43 -0.82 4.92 9.29
N ASP A 44 0.33 5.32 9.84
CA ASP A 44 1.19 6.38 9.29
C ASP A 44 1.74 6.03 7.89
N THR A 45 2.30 4.83 7.74
CA THR A 45 2.81 4.33 6.46
C THR A 45 1.68 4.14 5.46
N PHE A 46 0.52 3.69 5.90
CA PHE A 46 -0.66 3.51 5.08
C PHE A 46 -1.19 4.86 4.56
N ALA A 47 -1.29 5.87 5.41
CA ALA A 47 -1.67 7.21 5.00
C ALA A 47 -0.68 7.79 3.98
N LYS A 48 0.63 7.59 4.19
CA LYS A 48 1.67 7.96 3.21
C LYS A 48 1.54 7.21 1.91
N LEU A 49 1.32 5.89 1.94
CA LEU A 49 1.06 5.09 0.75
C LEU A 49 -0.13 5.65 -0.03
N CYS A 50 -1.27 5.84 0.63
CA CYS A 50 -2.46 6.38 -0.04
C CYS A 50 -2.22 7.77 -0.61
N LYS A 51 -1.50 8.64 0.10
CA LYS A 51 -1.21 10.00 -0.36
C LYS A 51 -0.22 10.05 -1.52
N GLU A 52 0.86 9.27 -1.46
CA GLU A 52 1.96 9.32 -2.45
C GLU A 52 1.64 8.52 -3.73
N LEU A 53 0.75 7.54 -3.61
CA LEU A 53 0.34 6.65 -4.70
C LEU A 53 -1.08 6.94 -5.18
N ASP A 54 -1.74 7.95 -4.61
CA ASP A 54 -3.13 8.32 -4.92
C ASP A 54 -4.11 7.13 -4.78
N LEU A 55 -3.96 6.36 -3.70
CA LEU A 55 -4.82 5.19 -3.44
C LEU A 55 -6.04 5.58 -2.61
N ASP A 56 -7.17 4.92 -2.89
CA ASP A 56 -8.38 5.13 -2.13
C ASP A 56 -8.35 4.35 -0.80
N ALA A 57 -8.06 5.07 0.28
CA ALA A 57 -8.00 4.49 1.62
C ALA A 57 -9.34 3.87 2.05
N ALA A 58 -10.47 4.44 1.62
CA ALA A 58 -11.80 3.93 1.97
C ALA A 58 -12.07 2.57 1.31
N TYR A 59 -11.68 2.41 0.05
CA TYR A 59 -11.75 1.17 -0.71
C TYR A 59 -10.86 0.11 -0.09
N ILE A 60 -9.60 0.45 0.20
CA ILE A 60 -8.67 -0.47 0.83
C ILE A 60 -9.17 -0.92 2.20
N LEU A 61 -9.66 0.01 3.04
CA LEU A 61 -10.21 -0.31 4.36
C LEU A 61 -11.58 -0.99 4.30
N GLY A 62 -12.23 -1.00 3.14
CA GLY A 62 -13.58 -1.55 2.95
C GLY A 62 -14.68 -0.73 3.61
N LEU A 63 -14.44 0.57 3.79
CA LEU A 63 -15.43 1.55 4.23
C LEU A 63 -16.40 1.90 3.10
N THR A 64 -15.99 1.72 1.84
CA THR A 64 -16.85 1.76 0.66
C THR A 64 -17.32 0.34 0.30
N LYS A 65 -18.64 0.20 0.15
CA LYS A 65 -19.28 -0.93 -0.54
C LYS A 65 -19.48 -0.49 -1.99
N ASP A 66 -18.81 -1.14 -2.92
CA ASP A 66 -19.41 -1.36 -4.24
C ASP A 66 -20.62 -2.30 -4.06
#